data_AF-A0A7X7H0M3-F1
#
_entry.id   AF-A0A7X7H0M3-F1
#
_cell.length_a   1.000
_cell.length_b   1.000
_cell.length_c   1.000
_cell.angle_alpha   90.00
_cell.angle_beta   90.00
_cell.angle_gamma   90.00
#
_symmetry.space_group_name_H-M   'P 1'
#
loop_
_entity.id
_entity.type
_entity.pdbx_description
1 polymer ?
#
loop_
_entity_poly.entity_id
_entity_poly.type
_entity_poly.pdbx_seq_one_letter_code
_entity_poly.pdbx_strand_id
1 'polypeptide(L)'
;MENNHLLFVNQNTEIEIKPFSDETIGELLIRHRIYIDQPCGGTGLCGKCRVILNGILPEPTIKEKRIFSKEELASGLRLACQTKASGGMSVSIPVQDSQSIKVLDSFEEIGSAKISRDSQHENGIAIDIGTTTIVAYLIDMGTGKTLAASSAINPQTAFGADVISRISYIGDDPKKLLELQKAAVRQINDLIKDLFAKTGRSATKEDLIVVAGNTTMEHIFAGISPESIGRSPFEPQFYESIEFTASELGIEMESSVKVKLLPNIYGFVGGDIVSGIIYSGMHKTDELSLLVDIGTNNEMVLGNKDIMYCCSAAAGPALEGAKIKMGMRAAPGAIDSVKIN
;
A
#
# COMPACT_ATOMS: atom_id res chain seq x y z
N MET A 1 -36.53 13.15 -13.58
CA MET A 1 -35.85 12.48 -12.45
C MET A 1 -34.42 12.98 -12.49
N GLU A 2 -33.97 13.74 -11.49
CA GLU A 2 -32.57 14.18 -11.44
C GLU A 2 -31.69 12.93 -11.33
N ASN A 3 -30.76 12.78 -12.28
CA ASN A 3 -29.87 11.64 -12.29
C ASN A 3 -28.86 11.80 -11.14
N ASN A 4 -29.19 11.26 -9.97
CA ASN A 4 -28.39 11.42 -8.75
C ASN A 4 -27.14 10.53 -8.70
N HIS A 5 -26.86 9.78 -9.76
CA HIS A 5 -25.70 8.90 -9.87
C HIS A 5 -24.68 9.47 -10.85
N LEU A 6 -23.41 9.24 -10.52
CA LEU A 6 -22.26 9.43 -11.38
C LEU A 6 -21.99 8.12 -12.10
N LEU A 7 -21.75 8.18 -13.40
CA LEU A 7 -21.41 7.00 -14.20
C LEU A 7 -19.89 6.90 -14.36
N PHE A 8 -19.27 5.88 -13.76
CA PHE A 8 -17.87 5.57 -14.04
C PHE A 8 -17.78 4.65 -15.27
N VAL A 9 -16.96 5.04 -16.25
CA VAL A 9 -16.77 4.30 -17.50
C VAL A 9 -15.30 3.96 -17.67
N ASN A 10 -15.00 2.66 -17.72
CA ASN A 10 -13.70 2.13 -18.15
C ASN A 10 -13.94 1.14 -19.30
N GLN A 11 -12.93 0.85 -20.12
CA GLN A 11 -13.05 0.17 -21.42
C GLN A 11 -13.99 -1.05 -21.47
N ASN A 12 -14.16 -1.79 -20.37
CA ASN A 12 -15.05 -2.95 -20.24
C ASN A 12 -15.98 -2.89 -19.01
N THR A 13 -16.14 -1.75 -18.35
CA THR A 13 -16.90 -1.66 -17.09
C THR A 13 -17.62 -0.33 -16.95
N GLU A 14 -18.93 -0.40 -16.71
CA GLU A 14 -19.76 0.74 -16.33
C GLU A 14 -20.28 0.52 -14.90
N ILE A 15 -20.06 1.51 -14.04
CA ILE A 15 -20.49 1.46 -12.64
C ILE A 15 -21.27 2.74 -12.32
N GLU A 16 -22.53 2.59 -11.93
CA GLU A 16 -23.31 3.69 -11.38
C GLU A 16 -23.02 3.86 -9.89
N ILE A 17 -22.52 5.05 -9.54
CA ILE A 17 -22.06 5.35 -8.19
C ILE A 17 -22.83 6.57 -7.67
N LYS A 18 -23.41 6.44 -6.48
CA LYS A 18 -23.99 7.58 -5.76
C LYS A 18 -22.89 8.35 -5.01
N PRO A 19 -22.64 9.64 -5.33
CA PRO A 19 -21.69 10.46 -4.58
C PRO A 19 -22.17 10.79 -3.17
N PHE A 20 -21.25 10.93 -2.22
CA PHE A 20 -21.52 11.56 -0.92
C PHE A 20 -21.46 13.10 -1.03
N SER A 21 -22.00 13.81 -0.03
CA SER A 21 -21.92 15.27 0.02
C SER A 21 -20.46 15.71 0.08
N ASP A 22 -20.08 16.64 -0.79
CA ASP A 22 -18.73 17.23 -0.88
C ASP A 22 -17.59 16.26 -1.21
N GLU A 23 -17.89 15.01 -1.54
CA GLU A 23 -16.91 14.00 -1.98
C GLU A 23 -16.27 14.40 -3.31
N THR A 24 -14.96 14.28 -3.40
CA THR A 24 -14.22 14.44 -4.65
C THR A 24 -14.36 13.20 -5.52
N ILE A 25 -14.18 13.34 -6.84
CA ILE A 25 -14.11 12.19 -7.75
C ILE A 25 -13.00 11.23 -7.28
N GLY A 26 -11.88 11.77 -6.80
CA GLY A 26 -10.80 10.99 -6.23
C GLY A 26 -11.27 10.05 -5.12
N GLU A 27 -11.88 10.62 -4.06
CA GLU A 27 -12.44 9.87 -2.93
C GLU A 27 -13.50 8.85 -3.37
N LEU A 28 -14.36 9.24 -4.31
CA LEU A 28 -15.40 8.36 -4.85
C LEU A 28 -14.80 7.14 -5.56
N LEU A 29 -13.82 7.34 -6.46
CA LEU A 29 -13.16 6.23 -7.17
C LEU A 29 -12.47 5.29 -6.19
N ILE A 30 -11.75 5.87 -5.24
CA ILE A 30 -11.08 5.19 -4.13
C ILE A 30 -12.05 4.31 -3.32
N ARG A 31 -13.20 4.85 -2.92
CA ARG A 31 -14.24 4.13 -2.15
C ARG A 31 -14.80 2.95 -2.93
N HIS A 32 -14.81 3.03 -4.25
CA HIS A 32 -15.25 1.97 -5.17
C HIS A 32 -14.10 1.10 -5.67
N ARG A 33 -12.92 1.19 -5.06
CA ARG A 33 -11.72 0.41 -5.39
C ARG A 33 -11.24 0.61 -6.83
N ILE A 34 -11.59 1.73 -7.43
CA ILE A 34 -11.07 2.14 -8.72
C ILE A 34 -9.79 2.91 -8.46
N TYR A 35 -8.67 2.34 -8.90
CA TYR A 35 -7.37 2.95 -8.70
C TYR A 35 -7.22 4.26 -9.49
N ILE A 36 -6.66 5.28 -8.84
CA ILE A 36 -6.25 6.54 -9.47
C ILE A 36 -4.99 7.07 -8.77
N ASP A 37 -3.98 7.50 -9.54
CA ASP A 37 -2.72 7.99 -8.97
C ASP A 37 -2.90 9.27 -8.15
N GLN A 38 -2.69 9.22 -6.83
CA GLN A 38 -2.69 10.40 -5.94
C GLN A 38 -1.41 10.54 -5.10
N PRO A 39 -0.20 10.53 -5.68
CA PRO A 39 1.04 10.56 -4.91
C PRO A 39 1.27 11.87 -4.13
N CYS A 40 0.48 12.92 -4.39
CA CYS A 40 0.51 14.16 -3.62
C CYS A 40 -0.55 14.26 -2.51
N GLY A 41 -1.24 13.16 -2.20
CA GLY A 41 -2.27 13.10 -1.15
C GLY A 41 -3.43 14.08 -1.40
N GLY A 42 -3.89 14.18 -2.65
CA GLY A 42 -5.00 15.06 -2.99
C GLY A 42 -4.71 16.57 -3.00
N THR A 43 -3.48 17.02 -2.78
CA THR A 43 -3.15 18.47 -2.77
C THR A 43 -3.28 19.17 -4.12
N GLY A 44 -3.41 18.43 -5.23
CA GLY A 44 -3.58 18.98 -6.57
C GLY A 44 -2.30 19.57 -7.18
N LEU A 45 -1.13 19.23 -6.65
CA LEU A 45 0.16 19.78 -7.08
C LEU A 45 0.92 18.89 -8.08
N CYS A 46 0.64 17.59 -8.13
CA CYS A 46 1.41 16.65 -8.97
C CYS A 46 0.85 16.42 -10.39
N GLY A 47 -0.45 16.71 -10.60
CA GLY A 47 -1.09 16.51 -11.90
C GLY A 47 -1.31 15.05 -12.34
N LYS A 48 -1.22 14.08 -11.42
CA LYS A 48 -1.25 12.64 -11.73
C LYS A 48 -2.64 11.99 -11.67
N CYS A 49 -3.56 12.52 -10.87
CA CYS A 49 -4.93 12.00 -10.72
C CYS A 49 -5.86 12.42 -11.86
N ARG A 50 -5.48 12.13 -13.10
CA ARG A 50 -6.18 12.62 -14.29
C ARG A 50 -7.46 11.82 -14.52
N VAL A 51 -8.56 12.52 -14.76
CA VAL A 51 -9.83 11.95 -15.20
C VAL A 51 -10.38 12.76 -16.35
N ILE A 52 -11.14 12.11 -17.23
CA ILE A 52 -11.90 12.76 -18.29
C ILE A 52 -13.35 12.76 -17.86
N LEU A 53 -13.94 13.95 -17.82
CA LEU A 53 -15.37 14.14 -17.55
C LEU A 53 -16.10 14.34 -18.87
N ASN A 54 -17.28 13.72 -19.01
CA ASN A 54 -18.22 14.05 -20.07
C ASN A 54 -19.54 14.57 -19.48
N GLY A 55 -20.22 15.44 -20.23
CA GLY A 55 -21.44 16.11 -19.79
C GLY A 55 -21.17 17.50 -19.23
N ILE A 56 -21.78 17.81 -18.07
CA ILE A 56 -21.63 19.13 -17.44
C ILE A 56 -20.25 19.22 -16.78
N LEU A 57 -19.39 20.07 -17.35
CA LEU A 57 -18.04 20.28 -16.85
C LEU A 57 -18.04 21.35 -15.75
N PRO A 58 -17.56 21.05 -14.52
CA PRO A 58 -17.35 22.07 -13.52
C PRO A 58 -16.23 23.02 -13.94
N GLU A 59 -16.29 24.25 -13.42
CA GLU A 59 -15.25 25.25 -13.61
C GLU A 59 -13.90 24.74 -13.08
N PRO A 60 -12.82 24.80 -13.89
CA PRO A 60 -11.51 24.36 -13.43
C PRO A 60 -10.98 25.21 -12.28
N THR A 61 -10.43 24.54 -11.28
CA THR A 61 -9.75 25.15 -10.15
C THR A 61 -8.47 25.88 -10.58
N ILE A 62 -7.95 26.77 -9.72
CA ILE A 62 -6.66 27.46 -9.96
C ILE A 62 -5.51 26.46 -10.15
N LYS A 63 -5.53 25.34 -9.42
CA LYS A 63 -4.48 24.33 -9.52
C LYS A 63 -4.53 23.58 -10.85
N GLU A 64 -5.72 23.25 -11.33
CA GLU A 64 -5.91 22.64 -12.65
C GLU A 64 -5.44 23.58 -13.78
N LYS A 65 -5.79 24.87 -13.70
CA LYS A 65 -5.34 25.89 -14.67
C LYS A 65 -3.82 26.08 -14.72
N ARG A 66 -3.08 25.65 -13.68
CA ARG A 66 -1.61 25.66 -13.67
C ARG A 66 -0.97 24.42 -14.28
N ILE A 67 -1.72 23.32 -14.36
CA ILE A 67 -1.22 22.00 -14.78
C ILE A 67 -1.64 21.68 -16.21
N PHE A 68 -2.89 21.98 -16.55
CA PHE A 68 -3.48 21.65 -17.85
C PHE A 68 -3.59 22.89 -18.74
N SER A 69 -3.44 22.66 -20.04
CA SER A 69 -3.73 23.62 -21.09
C SER A 69 -5.24 23.92 -21.17
N LYS A 70 -5.60 25.01 -21.85
CA LYS A 70 -7.01 25.36 -22.07
C LYS A 70 -7.73 24.29 -22.88
N GLU A 71 -7.02 23.69 -23.83
CA GLU A 71 -7.50 22.63 -24.72
C GLU A 71 -7.78 21.35 -23.94
N GLU A 72 -6.88 20.93 -23.05
CA GLU A 72 -7.10 19.78 -22.15
C GLU A 72 -8.28 20.01 -21.20
N LEU A 73 -8.41 21.21 -20.63
CA LEU A 73 -9.55 21.55 -19.78
C LEU A 73 -10.87 21.56 -20.57
N ALA A 74 -10.84 22.01 -21.83
CA ALA A 74 -12.00 22.01 -22.72
C ALA A 74 -12.39 20.58 -23.15
N SER A 75 -11.44 19.66 -23.23
CA SER A 75 -11.70 18.24 -23.51
C SER A 75 -12.21 17.46 -22.29
N GLY A 76 -12.55 18.13 -21.19
CA GLY A 76 -13.05 17.51 -19.96
C GLY A 76 -11.98 16.95 -19.03
N LEU A 77 -10.69 17.17 -19.31
CA LEU A 77 -9.62 16.72 -18.42
C LEU A 77 -9.66 17.49 -17.09
N ARG A 78 -9.66 16.76 -15.97
CA ARG A 78 -9.70 17.31 -14.61
C ARG A 78 -8.80 16.52 -13.67
N LEU A 79 -8.52 17.10 -12.51
CA LEU A 79 -7.90 16.39 -11.39
C LEU A 79 -8.99 15.77 -10.53
N ALA A 80 -9.00 14.45 -10.42
CA ALA A 80 -9.96 13.69 -9.62
C ALA A 80 -9.97 14.19 -8.16
N CYS A 81 -8.81 14.51 -7.60
CA CYS A 81 -8.70 14.97 -6.23
C CYS A 81 -9.15 16.42 -5.99
N GLN A 82 -9.40 17.22 -7.04
CA GLN A 82 -9.85 18.61 -6.91
C GLN A 82 -11.28 18.82 -7.40
N THR A 83 -11.84 17.84 -8.11
CA THR A 83 -13.19 17.94 -8.68
C THR A 83 -14.20 17.27 -7.76
N LYS A 84 -15.27 17.98 -7.40
CA LYS A 84 -16.40 17.42 -6.66
C LYS A 84 -17.21 16.46 -7.52
N ALA A 85 -17.52 15.29 -6.97
CA ALA A 85 -18.42 14.33 -7.59
C ALA A 85 -19.87 14.82 -7.47
N SER A 86 -20.62 14.79 -8.57
CA SER A 86 -22.06 15.07 -8.56
C SER A 86 -22.80 14.17 -9.54
N GLY A 87 -24.10 13.99 -9.33
CA GLY A 87 -24.94 13.17 -10.20
C GLY A 87 -25.05 13.76 -11.62
N GLY A 88 -25.17 12.89 -12.62
CA GLY A 88 -25.36 13.27 -14.01
C GLY A 88 -24.08 13.55 -14.80
N MET A 89 -22.90 13.39 -14.18
CA MET A 89 -21.62 13.36 -14.90
C MET A 89 -21.20 11.92 -15.20
N SER A 90 -20.42 11.74 -16.27
CA SER A 90 -19.66 10.51 -16.49
C SER A 90 -18.16 10.76 -16.37
N VAL A 91 -17.46 9.81 -15.75
CA VAL A 91 -16.04 9.89 -15.45
C VAL A 91 -15.35 8.68 -16.07
N SER A 92 -14.28 8.92 -16.82
CA SER A 92 -13.36 7.87 -17.24
C SER A 92 -11.92 8.21 -16.82
N ILE A 93 -11.12 7.18 -16.60
CA ILE A 93 -9.69 7.34 -16.38
C ILE A 93 -9.02 7.22 -17.76
N PRO A 94 -8.30 8.26 -18.24
CA PRO A 94 -7.53 8.14 -19.47
C PRO A 94 -6.58 6.96 -19.32
N VAL A 95 -6.53 6.09 -20.34
CA VAL A 95 -5.84 4.79 -20.33
C VAL A 95 -4.54 4.87 -19.55
N GLN A 96 -4.59 4.43 -18.29
CA GLN A 96 -3.43 3.97 -17.56
C GLN A 96 -3.49 2.47 -17.72
N ASP A 97 -2.40 1.85 -18.16
CA ASP A 97 -2.25 0.39 -18.07
C ASP A 97 -2.45 0.01 -16.60
N SER A 98 -3.68 -0.34 -16.24
CA SER A 98 -4.03 -0.95 -14.96
C SER A 98 -3.50 -2.38 -14.87
N GLN A 99 -2.55 -2.74 -15.74
CA GLN A 99 -1.84 -3.99 -15.67
C GLN A 99 -0.95 -3.91 -14.43
N SER A 100 -1.42 -4.60 -13.38
CA SER A 100 -0.61 -5.26 -12.36
C SER A 100 0.71 -4.56 -12.08
N ILE A 101 0.85 -3.90 -10.93
CA ILE A 101 2.19 -3.73 -10.37
C ILE A 101 2.75 -5.15 -10.24
N LYS A 102 3.58 -5.56 -11.21
CA LYS A 102 4.39 -6.76 -11.12
C LYS A 102 5.52 -6.38 -10.21
N VAL A 103 5.32 -6.57 -8.90
CA VAL A 103 6.45 -6.75 -8.00
C VAL A 103 7.23 -7.95 -8.56
N LEU A 104 8.55 -7.80 -8.67
CA LEU A 104 9.44 -8.77 -9.30
C LEU A 104 9.07 -10.21 -8.92
N ASP A 105 8.57 -10.98 -9.89
CA ASP A 105 8.40 -12.44 -9.84
C ASP A 105 9.77 -13.16 -9.87
N SER A 106 10.89 -12.43 -9.82
CA SER A 106 12.24 -13.02 -9.86
C SER A 106 12.63 -13.50 -8.46
N PHE A 107 12.28 -14.75 -8.19
CA PHE A 107 12.79 -15.52 -7.07
C PHE A 107 14.27 -15.87 -7.35
N GLU A 108 15.20 -15.15 -6.75
CA GLU A 108 16.49 -15.77 -6.50
C GLU A 108 16.32 -16.68 -5.28
N GLU A 109 16.55 -17.99 -5.46
CA GLU A 109 16.77 -18.94 -4.35
C GLU A 109 18.05 -18.49 -3.62
N ILE A 110 17.95 -17.45 -2.80
CA ILE A 110 19.04 -17.04 -1.92
C ILE A 110 19.06 -18.07 -0.80
N GLY A 111 19.94 -19.05 -1.00
CA GLY A 111 20.50 -19.99 -0.05
C GLY A 111 19.55 -20.42 1.06
N SER A 112 19.14 -21.70 1.02
CA SER A 112 18.50 -22.38 2.14
C SER A 112 19.28 -22.13 3.44
N ALA A 113 18.94 -21.06 4.17
CA ALA A 113 19.12 -21.04 5.60
C ALA A 113 18.50 -22.35 6.07
N LYS A 114 19.21 -23.11 6.91
CA LYS A 114 18.66 -24.33 7.50
C LYS A 114 17.49 -23.92 8.40
N ILE A 115 16.35 -23.61 7.79
CA ILE A 115 15.09 -23.38 8.47
C ILE A 115 14.76 -24.74 9.08
N SER A 116 14.70 -24.79 10.40
CA SER A 116 14.21 -25.95 11.11
C SER A 116 12.84 -26.28 10.52
N ARG A 117 12.74 -27.43 9.85
CA ARG A 117 11.50 -27.88 9.23
C ARG A 117 10.45 -27.99 10.33
N ASP A 118 9.47 -27.11 10.29
CA ASP A 118 8.33 -27.18 11.19
C ASP A 118 7.28 -28.07 10.53
N SER A 119 7.15 -29.30 11.03
CA SER A 119 6.15 -30.25 10.53
C SER A 119 4.76 -29.99 11.10
N GLN A 120 4.57 -28.96 11.93
CA GLN A 120 3.27 -28.64 12.53
C GLN A 120 2.38 -27.81 11.61
N HIS A 121 2.96 -27.10 10.64
CA HIS A 121 2.24 -26.20 9.74
C HIS A 121 2.32 -26.70 8.30
N GLU A 122 1.22 -26.64 7.55
CA GLU A 122 1.21 -27.02 6.12
C GLU A 122 1.58 -25.84 5.22
N ASN A 123 1.00 -24.66 5.48
CA ASN A 123 1.23 -23.44 4.71
C ASN A 123 1.70 -22.30 5.62
N GLY A 124 2.68 -21.53 5.13
CA GLY A 124 3.07 -20.26 5.69
C GLY A 124 2.62 -19.15 4.77
N ILE A 125 2.09 -18.06 5.31
CA ILE A 125 1.74 -16.87 4.54
C ILE A 125 2.57 -15.70 5.10
N ALA A 126 3.44 -15.15 4.27
CA ALA A 126 4.20 -13.95 4.62
C ALA A 126 3.57 -12.74 3.95
N ILE A 127 3.29 -11.69 4.72
CA ILE A 127 2.64 -10.47 4.24
C ILE A 127 3.54 -9.29 4.56
N ASP A 128 3.88 -8.52 3.53
CA ASP A 128 4.52 -7.22 3.64
C ASP A 128 3.49 -6.12 3.39
N ILE A 129 3.21 -5.30 4.41
CA ILE A 129 2.31 -4.16 4.34
C ILE A 129 3.13 -2.89 4.15
N GLY A 130 3.49 -2.62 2.91
CA GLY A 130 4.08 -1.35 2.51
C GLY A 130 3.04 -0.22 2.48
N THR A 131 3.52 1.02 2.58
CA THR A 131 2.65 2.21 2.47
C THR A 131 1.97 2.27 1.10
N THR A 132 2.67 1.92 0.02
CA THR A 132 2.13 1.96 -1.36
C THR A 132 1.63 0.62 -1.86
N THR A 133 2.27 -0.49 -1.48
CA THR A 133 2.02 -1.83 -2.01
C THR A 133 1.88 -2.80 -0.86
N ILE A 134 0.93 -3.73 -0.95
CA ILE A 134 0.83 -4.90 -0.07
C ILE A 134 1.24 -6.12 -0.90
N VAL A 135 2.16 -6.92 -0.38
CA VAL A 135 2.63 -8.14 -1.02
C VAL A 135 2.38 -9.32 -0.10
N ALA A 136 1.91 -10.43 -0.65
CA ALA A 136 1.70 -11.67 0.08
C ALA A 136 2.39 -12.83 -0.65
N TYR A 137 2.97 -13.73 0.12
CA TYR A 137 3.66 -14.92 -0.35
C TYR A 137 3.05 -16.15 0.31
N LEU A 138 2.84 -17.21 -0.47
CA LEU A 138 2.49 -18.53 0.04
C LEU A 138 3.75 -19.40 0.06
N ILE A 139 4.06 -19.96 1.22
CA ILE A 139 5.26 -20.77 1.48
C ILE A 139 4.82 -22.19 1.87
N ASP A 140 5.48 -23.19 1.28
CA ASP A 140 5.40 -24.57 1.74
C ASP A 140 6.29 -24.73 2.98
N MET A 141 5.70 -24.98 4.14
CA MET A 141 6.46 -25.04 5.41
C MET A 141 7.31 -26.31 5.55
N GLY A 142 6.98 -27.38 4.82
CA GLY A 142 7.77 -28.61 4.83
C GLY A 142 9.08 -28.48 4.04
N THR A 143 9.07 -27.69 2.97
CA THR A 143 10.21 -27.49 2.06
C THR A 143 10.89 -26.12 2.20
N GLY A 144 10.19 -25.14 2.76
CA GLY A 144 10.61 -23.73 2.84
C GLY A 144 10.50 -22.97 1.51
N LYS A 145 9.86 -23.54 0.48
CA LYS A 145 9.77 -22.92 -0.85
C LYS A 145 8.59 -21.97 -0.96
N THR A 146 8.80 -20.80 -1.55
CA THR A 146 7.72 -19.92 -1.99
C THR A 146 7.00 -20.55 -3.19
N LEU A 147 5.70 -20.78 -3.04
CA LEU A 147 4.85 -21.41 -4.04
C LEU A 147 4.17 -20.40 -4.96
N ALA A 148 3.79 -19.25 -4.41
CA ALA A 148 3.16 -18.17 -5.16
C ALA A 148 3.41 -16.82 -4.47
N ALA A 149 3.32 -15.75 -5.27
CA ALA A 149 3.28 -14.38 -4.82
C ALA A 149 2.05 -13.68 -5.40
N SER A 150 1.53 -12.70 -4.65
CA SER A 150 0.49 -11.80 -5.10
C SER A 150 0.73 -10.41 -4.51
N SER A 151 0.46 -9.36 -5.28
CA SER A 151 0.66 -7.98 -4.85
C SER A 151 -0.45 -7.08 -5.34
N ALA A 152 -0.78 -6.07 -4.53
CA ALA A 152 -1.74 -5.05 -4.88
C ALA A 152 -1.32 -3.69 -4.33
N ILE A 153 -1.86 -2.63 -4.91
CA ILE A 153 -1.72 -1.29 -4.35
C ILE A 153 -2.42 -1.28 -3.00
N ASN A 154 -1.76 -0.73 -1.99
CA ASN A 154 -2.35 -0.56 -0.67
C ASN A 154 -3.54 0.39 -0.79
N PRO A 155 -4.79 -0.08 -0.58
CA PRO A 155 -5.97 0.76 -0.75
C PRO A 155 -6.00 1.94 0.22
N GLN A 156 -5.17 1.94 1.27
CA GLN A 156 -5.05 3.07 2.18
C GLN A 156 -4.44 4.33 1.53
N THR A 157 -3.84 4.23 0.32
CA THR A 157 -3.39 5.40 -0.45
C THR A 157 -4.53 6.40 -0.73
N ALA A 158 -5.75 5.88 -0.68
CA ALA A 158 -7.01 6.60 -0.60
C ALA A 158 -7.08 7.73 0.41
N PHE A 159 -6.58 7.46 1.62
CA PHE A 159 -6.80 8.27 2.81
C PHE A 159 -5.55 9.06 3.21
N GLY A 160 -4.42 8.74 2.59
CA GLY A 160 -3.15 9.41 2.79
C GLY A 160 -2.06 8.81 1.91
N ALA A 161 -1.25 9.68 1.30
CA ALA A 161 -0.16 9.29 0.42
C ALA A 161 1.04 8.71 1.18
N ASP A 162 1.18 9.04 2.46
CA ASP A 162 2.26 8.62 3.34
C ASP A 162 1.74 8.29 4.74
N VAL A 163 2.63 7.81 5.62
CA VAL A 163 2.27 7.42 6.99
C VAL A 163 1.72 8.59 7.81
N ILE A 164 2.29 9.79 7.67
CA ILE A 164 1.87 10.98 8.44
C ILE A 164 0.48 11.44 8.03
N SER A 165 0.20 11.50 6.73
CA SER A 165 -1.13 11.87 6.24
C SER A 165 -2.20 10.86 6.64
N ARG A 166 -1.89 9.56 6.72
CA ARG A 166 -2.80 8.54 7.26
C ARG A 166 -3.04 8.71 8.75
N ILE A 167 -1.99 8.94 9.54
CA ILE A 167 -2.12 9.24 10.97
C ILE A 167 -2.99 10.49 11.17
N SER A 168 -2.75 11.54 10.39
CA SER A 168 -3.54 12.77 10.44
C SER A 168 -4.99 12.57 9.99
N TYR A 169 -5.25 11.69 9.03
CA TYR A 169 -6.60 11.34 8.60
C TYR A 169 -7.35 10.67 9.75
N ILE A 170 -6.74 9.64 10.36
CA ILE A 170 -7.30 8.89 11.49
C ILE A 170 -7.56 9.83 12.67
N GLY A 171 -6.54 10.61 13.06
CA GLY A 171 -6.58 11.43 14.27
C GLY A 171 -6.95 10.61 15.49
N ASP A 172 -7.97 11.08 16.20
CA ASP A 172 -8.58 10.49 17.38
C ASP A 172 -9.93 9.80 17.09
N ASP A 173 -10.28 9.57 15.81
CA ASP A 173 -11.56 8.98 15.40
C ASP A 173 -11.44 7.46 15.17
N PRO A 174 -12.02 6.61 16.06
CA PRO A 174 -11.97 5.15 15.92
C PRO A 174 -12.66 4.64 14.65
N LYS A 175 -13.61 5.39 14.08
CA LYS A 175 -14.29 4.99 12.84
C LYS A 175 -13.36 5.09 11.64
N LYS A 176 -12.51 6.11 11.61
CA LYS A 176 -11.50 6.29 10.55
C LYS A 176 -10.38 5.27 10.65
N LEU A 177 -9.94 4.95 11.88
CA LEU A 177 -9.02 3.82 12.11
C LEU A 177 -9.61 2.52 11.55
N LEU A 178 -10.86 2.21 11.91
CA LEU A 178 -11.56 1.02 11.43
C LEU A 178 -11.72 1.02 9.91
N GLU A 179 -11.89 2.17 9.28
CA GLU A 179 -11.96 2.30 7.82
C GLU A 179 -10.65 1.89 7.14
N LEU A 180 -9.51 2.43 7.58
CA LEU A 180 -8.19 2.08 7.03
C LEU A 180 -7.80 0.63 7.35
N GLN A 181 -8.14 0.16 8.54
CA GLN A 181 -7.93 -1.23 8.95
C GLN A 181 -8.70 -2.18 8.02
N LYS A 182 -10.00 -1.94 7.82
CA LYS A 182 -10.83 -2.75 6.92
C LYS A 182 -10.35 -2.67 5.47
N ALA A 183 -9.82 -1.53 5.04
CA ALA A 183 -9.24 -1.40 3.71
C ALA A 183 -8.05 -2.35 3.52
N ALA A 184 -7.09 -2.36 4.45
CA ALA A 184 -5.95 -3.27 4.41
C ALA A 184 -6.36 -4.73 4.53
N VAL A 185 -7.20 -5.09 5.51
CA VAL A 185 -7.64 -6.47 5.74
C VAL A 185 -8.36 -7.05 4.53
N ARG A 186 -9.26 -6.28 3.89
CA ARG A 186 -9.93 -6.75 2.68
C ARG A 186 -8.94 -7.02 1.54
N GLN A 187 -7.97 -6.12 1.35
CA GLN A 187 -6.95 -6.34 0.32
C GLN A 187 -6.10 -7.57 0.62
N ILE A 188 -5.72 -7.78 1.88
CA ILE A 188 -5.00 -8.97 2.32
C ILE A 188 -5.82 -10.24 2.06
N ASN A 189 -7.11 -10.26 2.38
CA ASN A 189 -7.99 -11.38 2.08
C ASN A 189 -8.06 -11.67 0.58
N ASP A 190 -8.15 -10.63 -0.26
CA ASP A 190 -8.15 -10.78 -1.72
C ASP A 190 -6.81 -11.37 -2.23
N LEU A 191 -5.67 -10.94 -1.66
CA LEU A 191 -4.35 -11.52 -1.97
C LEU A 191 -4.22 -12.98 -1.53
N ILE A 192 -4.68 -13.32 -0.32
CA ILE A 192 -4.65 -14.70 0.20
C ILE A 192 -5.47 -15.64 -0.69
N LYS A 193 -6.67 -15.20 -1.12
CA LYS A 193 -7.51 -15.97 -2.05
C LYS A 193 -6.79 -16.23 -3.39
N ASP A 194 -6.15 -15.20 -3.93
CA ASP A 194 -5.39 -15.31 -5.19
C ASP A 194 -4.19 -16.27 -5.06
N LEU A 195 -3.48 -16.25 -3.94
CA LEU A 195 -2.38 -17.18 -3.66
C LEU A 195 -2.83 -18.65 -3.69
N PHE A 196 -3.92 -18.97 -3.00
CA PHE A 196 -4.46 -20.34 -2.98
C PHE A 196 -5.02 -20.75 -4.35
N ALA A 197 -5.68 -19.83 -5.06
CA ALA A 197 -6.18 -20.08 -6.42
C ALA A 197 -5.05 -20.41 -7.41
N LYS A 198 -3.90 -19.73 -7.32
CA LYS A 198 -2.72 -19.95 -8.18
C LYS A 198 -2.05 -21.30 -7.96
N THR A 199 -2.12 -21.85 -6.75
CA THR A 199 -1.37 -23.06 -6.36
C THR A 199 -2.24 -24.32 -6.29
N GLY A 200 -3.56 -24.17 -6.17
CA GLY A 200 -4.48 -25.27 -5.93
C GLY A 200 -4.40 -25.85 -4.51
N ARG A 201 -3.65 -25.20 -3.60
CA ARG A 201 -3.64 -25.56 -2.17
C ARG A 201 -4.90 -25.05 -1.48
N SER A 202 -5.20 -25.64 -0.33
CA SER A 202 -6.30 -25.23 0.53
C SER A 202 -5.74 -24.65 1.83
N ALA A 203 -6.42 -23.64 2.36
CA ALA A 203 -6.16 -23.14 3.70
C ALA A 203 -6.48 -24.21 4.76
N THR A 204 -5.71 -24.24 5.84
CA THR A 204 -5.88 -25.16 6.96
C THR A 204 -5.85 -24.42 8.29
N LYS A 205 -6.33 -25.04 9.37
CA LYS A 205 -6.26 -24.47 10.72
C LYS A 205 -4.83 -24.46 11.27
N GLU A 206 -3.96 -25.27 10.67
CA GLU A 206 -2.53 -25.35 10.90
C GLU A 206 -1.74 -24.33 10.09
N ASP A 207 -2.38 -23.41 9.37
CA ASP A 207 -1.64 -22.35 8.68
C ASP A 207 -1.10 -21.30 9.68
N LEU A 208 -0.02 -20.63 9.28
CA LEU A 208 0.59 -19.52 10.02
C LEU A 208 0.73 -18.30 9.12
N ILE A 209 0.33 -17.14 9.62
CA ILE A 209 0.54 -15.86 8.95
C ILE A 209 1.58 -15.04 9.73
N VAL A 210 2.59 -14.53 9.03
CA VAL A 210 3.52 -13.53 9.54
C VAL A 210 3.37 -12.26 8.74
N VAL A 211 3.24 -11.14 9.44
CA VAL A 211 3.05 -9.81 8.86
C VAL A 211 4.22 -8.92 9.26
N ALA A 212 4.82 -8.26 8.27
CA ALA A 212 5.82 -7.22 8.43
C ALA A 212 5.29 -5.94 7.80
N GLY A 213 5.61 -4.81 8.40
CA GLY A 213 5.41 -3.50 7.79
C GLY A 213 6.02 -2.42 8.67
N ASN A 214 6.08 -1.20 8.17
CA ASN A 214 6.46 -0.09 9.05
C ASN A 214 5.43 0.03 10.18
N THR A 215 5.87 0.65 11.28
CA THR A 215 5.10 0.68 12.53
C THR A 215 3.69 1.23 12.37
N THR A 216 3.50 2.25 11.53
CA THR A 216 2.17 2.80 11.27
C THR A 216 1.27 1.77 10.56
N MET A 217 1.80 1.04 9.59
CA MET A 217 1.04 0.02 8.86
C MET A 217 0.62 -1.14 9.77
N GLU A 218 1.51 -1.62 10.63
CA GLU A 218 1.19 -2.67 11.60
C GLU A 218 0.13 -2.21 12.62
N HIS A 219 0.21 -0.97 13.12
CA HIS A 219 -0.79 -0.42 14.04
C HIS A 219 -2.17 -0.34 13.39
N ILE A 220 -2.25 0.21 12.17
CA ILE A 220 -3.51 0.30 11.44
C ILE A 220 -4.07 -1.10 11.17
N PHE A 221 -3.25 -2.05 10.74
CA PHE A 221 -3.67 -3.43 10.49
C PHE A 221 -4.21 -4.11 11.76
N ALA A 222 -3.54 -3.91 12.90
CA ALA A 222 -3.96 -4.41 14.21
C ALA A 222 -5.22 -3.71 14.77
N GLY A 223 -5.71 -2.64 14.13
CA GLY A 223 -6.80 -1.84 14.66
C GLY A 223 -6.41 -1.04 15.91
N ILE A 224 -5.12 -0.75 16.08
CA ILE A 224 -4.57 0.02 17.20
C ILE A 224 -4.24 1.44 16.69
N SER A 225 -4.60 2.47 17.45
CA SER A 225 -4.40 3.86 17.01
C SER A 225 -2.91 4.18 16.81
N PRO A 226 -2.51 4.70 15.63
CA PRO A 226 -1.15 5.17 15.39
C PRO A 226 -0.96 6.65 15.77
N GLU A 227 -1.93 7.31 16.42
CA GLU A 227 -1.89 8.76 16.70
C GLU A 227 -0.61 9.21 17.40
N SER A 228 -0.13 8.44 18.38
CA SER A 228 1.08 8.73 19.14
C SER A 228 2.36 8.72 18.29
N ILE A 229 2.37 7.99 17.18
CA ILE A 229 3.49 7.96 16.22
C ILE A 229 3.60 9.30 15.48
N GLY A 230 2.47 10.00 15.28
CA GLY A 230 2.44 11.29 14.59
C GLY A 230 2.84 12.50 15.43
N ARG A 231 3.05 12.32 16.75
CA ARG A 231 3.35 13.41 17.69
C ARG A 231 4.55 13.07 18.54
N SER A 232 5.50 14.00 18.65
CA SER A 232 6.64 13.86 19.57
C SER A 232 6.16 13.44 20.96
N PRO A 233 6.71 12.36 21.57
CA PRO A 233 7.97 11.69 21.21
C PRO A 233 7.93 10.62 20.11
N PHE A 234 6.83 10.47 19.35
CA PHE A 234 6.68 9.53 18.22
C PHE A 234 6.66 8.05 18.65
N GLU A 235 6.11 7.78 19.83
CA GLU A 235 6.12 6.44 20.42
C GLU A 235 4.98 5.57 19.86
N PRO A 236 5.26 4.34 19.43
CA PRO A 236 4.23 3.36 19.13
C PRO A 236 3.51 2.87 20.38
N GLN A 237 2.31 2.31 20.18
CA GLN A 237 1.53 1.66 21.24
C GLN A 237 2.09 0.27 21.58
N PHE A 238 2.82 -0.37 20.66
CA PHE A 238 3.53 -1.62 20.92
C PHE A 238 4.88 -1.67 20.20
N TYR A 239 5.85 -2.32 20.87
CA TYR A 239 7.20 -2.59 20.35
C TYR A 239 7.43 -4.08 20.14
N GLU A 240 6.91 -4.91 21.03
CA GLU A 240 7.09 -6.35 20.96
C GLU A 240 6.27 -6.98 19.84
N SER A 241 6.64 -8.20 19.45
CA SER A 241 5.84 -8.99 18.52
C SER A 241 4.51 -9.33 19.19
N ILE A 242 3.42 -9.00 18.51
CA ILE A 242 2.06 -9.30 18.97
C ILE A 242 1.44 -10.37 18.07
N GLU A 243 0.59 -11.21 18.66
CA GLU A 243 -0.10 -12.29 17.97
C GLU A 243 -1.60 -12.13 18.13
N PHE A 244 -2.30 -12.30 17.02
CA PHE A 244 -3.76 -12.33 16.93
C PHE A 244 -4.23 -13.64 16.32
N THR A 245 -5.51 -13.95 16.45
CA THR A 245 -6.18 -14.92 15.59
C THR A 245 -6.70 -14.26 14.31
N ALA A 246 -6.91 -15.07 13.27
CA ALA A 246 -7.52 -14.60 12.03
C ALA A 246 -8.88 -13.92 12.28
N SER A 247 -9.69 -14.46 13.20
CA SER A 247 -10.99 -13.89 13.56
C SER A 247 -10.91 -12.52 14.25
N GLU A 248 -9.88 -12.25 15.07
CA GLU A 248 -9.68 -10.96 15.74
C GLU A 248 -9.39 -9.85 14.74
N LEU A 249 -8.66 -10.16 13.66
CA LEU A 249 -8.27 -9.18 12.64
C LEU A 249 -9.25 -9.11 11.46
N GLY A 250 -10.13 -10.10 11.30
CA GLY A 250 -11.04 -10.22 10.16
C GLY A 250 -10.39 -10.85 8.92
N ILE A 251 -9.34 -11.64 9.11
CA ILE A 251 -8.73 -12.44 8.05
C ILE A 251 -9.64 -13.63 7.72
N GLU A 252 -9.94 -13.81 6.43
CA GLU A 252 -10.87 -14.83 5.93
C GLU A 252 -10.19 -16.20 5.79
N MET A 253 -9.76 -16.74 6.93
CA MET A 253 -9.23 -18.10 7.08
C MET A 253 -9.91 -18.80 8.27
N GLU A 254 -9.48 -20.02 8.59
CA GLU A 254 -9.92 -20.71 9.81
C GLU A 254 -9.68 -19.84 11.06
N SER A 255 -10.69 -19.75 11.93
CA SER A 255 -10.73 -18.73 12.98
C SER A 255 -9.57 -18.79 13.98
N SER A 256 -8.94 -19.96 14.13
CA SER A 256 -7.81 -20.20 15.04
C SER A 256 -6.44 -19.91 14.44
N VAL A 257 -6.35 -19.66 13.12
CA VAL A 257 -5.08 -19.39 12.44
C VAL A 257 -4.41 -18.20 13.09
N LYS A 258 -3.11 -18.34 13.38
CA LYS A 258 -2.33 -17.31 14.06
C LYS A 258 -1.80 -16.29 13.06
N VAL A 259 -1.93 -15.02 13.42
CA VAL A 259 -1.40 -13.88 12.68
C VAL A 259 -0.41 -13.16 13.58
N LYS A 260 0.87 -13.30 13.26
CA LYS A 260 1.97 -12.71 14.04
C LYS A 260 2.49 -11.46 13.35
N LEU A 261 2.50 -10.35 14.07
CA LEU A 261 3.16 -9.12 13.64
C LEU A 261 4.61 -9.13 14.13
N LEU A 262 5.53 -8.69 13.28
CA LEU A 262 6.92 -8.50 13.67
C LEU A 262 7.04 -7.35 14.70
N PRO A 263 8.12 -7.34 15.51
CA PRO A 263 8.31 -6.27 16.48
C PRO A 263 8.68 -4.95 15.81
N ASN A 264 8.35 -3.85 16.46
CA ASN A 264 8.66 -2.48 16.04
C ASN A 264 9.84 -1.92 16.84
N ILE A 265 10.72 -1.17 16.17
CA ILE A 265 11.88 -0.52 16.83
C ILE A 265 11.47 0.85 17.37
N TYR A 266 10.81 1.67 16.55
CA TYR A 266 10.32 2.99 16.95
C TYR A 266 9.24 3.48 15.97
N GLY A 267 8.66 4.67 16.16
CA GLY A 267 7.51 5.13 15.36
C GLY A 267 7.68 5.09 13.83
N PHE A 268 8.91 5.26 13.33
CA PHE A 268 9.20 5.26 11.88
C PHE A 268 10.13 4.12 11.45
N VAL A 269 10.37 3.13 12.30
CA VAL A 269 11.20 1.96 11.99
C VAL A 269 10.50 0.72 12.53
N GLY A 270 9.89 -0.06 11.62
CA GLY A 270 8.96 -1.13 11.99
C GLY A 270 9.47 -2.54 11.73
N GLY A 271 8.51 -3.46 11.68
CA GLY A 271 8.73 -4.88 11.46
C GLY A 271 9.29 -5.20 10.07
N ASP A 272 9.05 -4.36 9.07
CA ASP A 272 9.70 -4.42 7.75
C ASP A 272 11.23 -4.36 7.86
N ILE A 273 11.75 -3.41 8.64
CA ILE A 273 13.20 -3.29 8.85
C ILE A 273 13.74 -4.42 9.72
N VAL A 274 12.99 -4.85 10.73
CA VAL A 274 13.35 -6.04 11.50
C VAL A 274 13.45 -7.27 10.60
N SER A 275 12.51 -7.44 9.66
CA SER A 275 12.54 -8.50 8.66
C SER A 275 13.82 -8.43 7.82
N GLY A 276 14.19 -7.24 7.33
CA GLY A 276 15.44 -7.01 6.59
C GLY A 276 16.71 -7.32 7.39
N ILE A 277 16.75 -6.96 8.69
CA ILE A 277 17.86 -7.29 9.59
C ILE A 277 17.97 -8.81 9.80
N ILE A 278 16.85 -9.50 9.95
CA ILE A 278 16.81 -10.96 10.11
C ILE A 278 17.28 -11.63 8.82
N TYR A 279 16.75 -11.20 7.68
CA TYR A 279 17.02 -11.75 6.36
C TYR A 279 18.48 -11.59 5.94
N SER A 280 19.05 -10.39 6.12
CA SER A 280 20.47 -10.11 5.80
C SER A 280 21.45 -10.86 6.70
N GLY A 281 21.02 -11.23 7.92
CA GLY A 281 21.89 -11.86 8.90
C GLY A 281 22.92 -10.92 9.53
N MET A 282 22.84 -9.60 9.29
CA MET A 282 23.81 -8.61 9.80
C MET A 282 23.94 -8.60 11.33
N HIS A 283 22.86 -8.97 12.03
CA HIS A 283 22.82 -9.13 13.49
C HIS A 283 23.60 -10.36 14.01
N LYS A 284 24.17 -11.18 13.14
CA LYS A 284 24.95 -12.38 13.49
C LYS A 284 26.45 -12.26 13.17
N THR A 285 26.86 -11.21 12.49
CA THR A 285 28.24 -11.05 11.98
C THR A 285 28.97 -9.95 12.73
N ASP A 286 30.29 -10.07 12.88
CA ASP A 286 31.14 -8.98 13.38
C ASP A 286 31.30 -7.82 12.38
N GLU A 287 31.03 -8.08 11.08
CA GLU A 287 31.17 -7.11 9.99
C GLU A 287 30.19 -5.94 10.14
N LEU A 288 30.74 -4.72 10.12
CA LEU A 288 29.95 -3.50 10.09
C LEU A 288 29.27 -3.36 8.73
N SER A 289 27.95 -3.52 8.72
CA SER A 289 27.12 -3.55 7.52
C SER A 289 26.13 -2.39 7.51
N LEU A 290 25.79 -1.92 6.31
CA LEU A 290 24.74 -0.93 6.08
C LEU A 290 23.61 -1.58 5.27
N LEU A 291 22.45 -1.75 5.90
CA LEU A 291 21.18 -2.05 5.22
C LEU A 291 20.53 -0.73 4.83
N VAL A 292 20.06 -0.62 3.59
CA VAL A 292 19.28 0.52 3.11
C VAL A 292 18.01 -0.02 2.47
N ASP A 293 16.87 0.32 3.06
CA ASP A 293 15.55 0.11 2.47
C ASP A 293 15.11 1.41 1.78
N ILE A 294 14.81 1.31 0.49
CA ILE A 294 14.46 2.45 -0.35
C ILE A 294 13.00 2.29 -0.77
N GLY A 295 12.12 3.00 -0.08
CA GLY A 295 10.70 3.04 -0.37
C GLY A 295 10.11 4.43 -0.24
N THR A 296 8.84 4.46 0.18
CA THR A 296 8.14 5.73 0.51
C THR A 296 8.84 6.47 1.65
N ASN A 297 9.38 5.70 2.59
CA ASN A 297 10.37 6.14 3.55
C ASN A 297 11.73 5.54 3.15
N ASN A 298 12.81 6.19 3.56
CA ASN A 298 14.15 5.64 3.43
C ASN A 298 14.66 5.24 4.81
N GLU A 299 14.63 3.96 5.09
CA GLU A 299 15.14 3.38 6.33
C GLU A 299 16.57 2.86 6.13
N MET A 300 17.41 3.08 7.14
CA MET A 300 18.80 2.64 7.14
C MET A 300 19.13 1.98 8.46
N VAL A 301 19.90 0.89 8.39
CA VAL A 301 20.46 0.21 9.56
C VAL A 301 21.96 0.08 9.39
N LEU A 302 22.73 0.70 10.28
CA LEU A 302 24.18 0.56 10.34
C LEU A 302 24.55 -0.24 11.58
N GLY A 303 25.22 -1.37 11.42
CA GLY A 303 25.60 -2.17 12.58
C GLY A 303 26.16 -3.54 12.28
N ASN A 304 26.30 -4.32 13.34
CA ASN A 304 26.79 -5.69 13.38
C ASN A 304 26.12 -6.44 14.55
N LYS A 305 26.65 -7.59 14.95
CA LYS A 305 26.08 -8.39 16.06
C LYS A 305 26.11 -7.72 17.44
N ASP A 306 26.97 -6.72 17.65
CA ASP A 306 27.15 -6.08 18.97
C ASP A 306 26.30 -4.80 19.10
N ILE A 307 26.15 -4.04 18.01
CA ILE A 307 25.36 -2.80 18.00
C ILE A 307 24.72 -2.54 16.64
N MET A 308 23.50 -2.02 16.65
CA MET A 308 22.79 -1.56 15.45
C MET A 308 22.15 -0.19 15.70
N TYR A 309 22.36 0.73 14.76
CA TYR A 309 21.71 2.03 14.71
C TYR A 309 20.72 2.03 13.56
N CYS A 310 19.50 2.47 13.84
CA CYS A 310 18.46 2.60 12.83
C CYS A 310 18.08 4.08 12.68
N CYS A 311 17.78 4.50 11.47
CA CYS A 311 17.11 5.78 11.21
C CYS A 311 16.13 5.65 10.06
N SER A 312 15.14 6.53 10.03
CA SER A 312 14.21 6.69 8.93
C SER A 312 14.25 8.15 8.47
N ALA A 313 14.26 8.35 7.17
CA ALA A 313 14.25 9.66 6.54
C ALA A 313 13.12 9.75 5.53
N ALA A 314 12.42 10.89 5.49
CA ALA A 314 11.47 11.17 4.43
C ALA A 314 12.23 11.33 3.11
N ALA A 315 12.17 10.32 2.24
CA ALA A 315 12.76 10.34 0.91
C ALA A 315 12.13 11.42 0.01
N GLY A 316 10.84 11.66 0.23
CA GLY A 316 9.98 12.33 -0.74
C GLY A 316 9.74 11.45 -1.97
N PRO A 317 8.67 11.71 -2.74
CA PRO A 317 8.21 10.74 -3.73
C PRO A 317 8.97 10.86 -5.08
N ALA A 318 10.19 11.41 -5.07
CA ALA A 318 10.95 11.68 -6.29
C ALA A 318 11.37 10.38 -7.00
N LEU A 319 11.85 9.39 -6.24
CA LEU A 319 12.20 8.07 -6.78
C LEU A 319 10.97 7.26 -7.22
N GLU A 320 9.80 7.55 -6.66
CA GLU A 320 8.50 7.02 -7.11
C GLU A 320 7.95 7.76 -8.35
N GLY A 321 8.72 8.72 -8.89
CA GLY A 321 8.34 9.53 -10.06
C GLY A 321 7.35 10.65 -9.75
N ALA A 322 6.97 10.89 -8.49
CA ALA A 322 6.07 11.97 -8.14
C ALA A 322 6.80 13.31 -7.93
N LYS A 323 6.04 14.41 -8.11
CA LYS A 323 6.57 15.78 -8.13
C LYS A 323 7.65 16.05 -9.20
N ILE A 324 7.87 15.11 -10.12
CA ILE A 324 8.69 15.27 -11.33
C ILE A 324 7.75 15.40 -12.53
N LYS A 325 7.95 16.43 -13.37
CA LYS A 325 7.04 16.79 -14.48
C LYS A 325 6.70 15.58 -15.37
N MET A 326 7.73 14.84 -15.78
CA MET A 326 7.62 13.63 -16.60
C MET A 326 7.88 12.35 -15.81
N GLY A 327 8.01 12.43 -14.47
CA GLY A 327 8.23 11.24 -13.65
C GLY A 327 6.97 10.37 -13.59
N MET A 328 7.15 9.07 -13.52
CA MET A 328 6.09 8.09 -13.39
C MET A 328 6.61 6.89 -12.62
N ARG A 329 5.70 6.06 -12.09
CA ARG A 329 6.06 4.76 -11.53
C ARG A 329 6.59 3.84 -12.63
N ALA A 330 7.35 2.82 -12.22
CA ALA A 330 7.76 1.75 -13.11
C ALA A 330 6.52 1.03 -13.66
N ALA A 331 6.26 1.23 -14.94
CA ALA A 331 5.11 0.72 -15.68
C ALA A 331 5.46 0.69 -17.18
N PRO A 332 4.70 -0.02 -18.03
CA PRO A 332 4.91 0.03 -19.48
C PRO A 332 5.04 1.47 -20.00
N GLY A 333 6.09 1.74 -20.77
CA GLY A 333 6.41 3.07 -21.29
C GLY A 333 7.29 3.95 -20.38
N ALA A 334 7.55 3.55 -19.13
CA ALA A 334 8.53 4.22 -18.27
C ALA A 334 9.95 4.01 -18.81
N ILE A 335 10.78 5.06 -18.74
CA ILE A 335 12.20 4.99 -19.08
C ILE A 335 12.97 4.48 -17.84
N ASP A 336 13.55 3.29 -17.93
CA ASP A 336 14.33 2.66 -16.85
C ASP A 336 15.84 2.92 -16.93
N SER A 337 16.33 3.34 -18.10
CA SER A 337 17.75 3.52 -18.39
C SER A 337 17.98 4.66 -19.38
N VAL A 338 18.98 5.49 -19.09
CA VAL A 338 19.40 6.60 -19.95
C VAL A 338 20.92 6.62 -20.02
N LYS A 339 21.45 6.72 -21.24
CA LYS A 339 22.88 6.97 -21.49
C LYS A 339 23.02 8.26 -22.28
N ILE A 340 23.71 9.24 -21.70
CA ILE A 340 24.00 10.52 -22.35
C ILE A 340 25.46 10.47 -22.79
N ASN A 341 25.71 10.74 -24.08
CA ASN A 341 27.04 10.77 -24.67
C ASN A 341 27.67 12.16 -24.53
#